data_AF-A0A9Q3FFD1-F1
#
_entry.id   AF-A0A9Q3FFD1-F1
#
_cell.length_a   1.000
_cell.length_b   1.000
_cell.length_c   1.000
_cell.angle_alpha   90.00
_cell.angle_beta   90.00
_cell.angle_gamma   90.00
#
_symmetry.space_group_name_H-M   'P 1'
#
loop_
_entity.id
_entity.type
_entity.pdbx_description
1 polymer ?
#
loop_
_entity_poly.entity_id
_entity_poly.type
_entity_poly.pdbx_seq_one_letter_code
_entity_poly.pdbx_strand_id
1 'polypeptide(L)'
;MKGHEVDIMLNVARPHPPLLRRPAYPDSPRAREALETHIDKLLDLGALRKVGHNEEVEVTTPVTITWHNDKSRMVGDLKALNTYTIPDRGPIPRIHETLTQLSKAKLINSMDALKGLY
;
A
#
# COMPACT_ATOMS: atom_id res chain seq x y z
N MET A 1 19.42 6.20 3.91
CA MET A 1 18.75 4.93 3.57
C MET A 1 18.22 5.12 2.15
N LYS A 2 18.79 4.43 1.15
CA LYS A 2 18.24 4.50 -0.21
C LYS A 2 16.91 3.77 -0.18
N GLY A 3 15.81 4.45 -0.49
CA GLY A 3 14.50 3.82 -0.61
C GLY A 3 14.60 2.66 -1.60
N HIS A 4 13.93 1.55 -1.31
CA HIS A 4 13.67 0.54 -2.33
C HIS A 4 12.80 1.20 -3.39
N GLU A 5 13.42 1.62 -4.49
CA GLU A 5 12.73 2.18 -5.63
C GLU A 5 11.99 1.01 -6.30
N VAL A 6 10.68 0.92 -6.05
CA VAL A 6 9.82 -0.10 -6.64
C VAL A 6 9.27 0.48 -7.94
N ASP A 7 9.80 0.02 -9.06
CA ASP A 7 9.28 0.37 -10.38
C ASP A 7 7.97 -0.39 -10.63
N ILE A 8 6.84 0.31 -10.51
CA ILE A 8 5.53 -0.24 -10.84
C ILE A 8 5.36 -0.21 -12.37
N MET A 9 5.49 -1.37 -13.01
CA MET A 9 5.25 -1.51 -14.45
C MET A 9 3.78 -1.83 -14.74
N LEU A 10 3.14 -0.99 -15.55
CA LEU A 10 1.79 -1.22 -16.05
C LEU A 10 1.82 -1.94 -17.41
N ASN A 11 0.88 -2.84 -17.64
CA ASN A 11 0.70 -3.57 -18.89
C ASN A 11 -0.18 -2.82 -19.92
N VAL A 12 -0.60 -1.58 -19.60
CA VAL A 12 -1.43 -0.72 -20.46
C VAL A 12 -0.69 0.56 -20.82
N ALA A 13 -0.84 0.98 -22.07
CA ALA A 13 -0.32 2.26 -22.56
C ALA A 13 -1.36 3.37 -22.35
N ARG A 14 -0.90 4.63 -22.40
CA ARG A 14 -1.77 5.80 -22.37
C ARG A 14 -2.61 5.90 -23.66
N PRO A 15 -3.87 6.34 -23.58
CA PRO A 15 -4.60 6.77 -22.38
C PRO A 15 -5.05 5.58 -21.51
N HIS A 16 -4.91 5.74 -20.20
CA HIS A 16 -5.28 4.71 -19.23
C HIS A 16 -6.79 4.40 -19.26
N PRO A 17 -7.20 3.14 -19.05
CA PRO A 17 -8.60 2.76 -19.02
C PRO A 17 -9.38 3.50 -17.91
N PRO A 18 -10.69 3.81 -18.11
CA PRO A 18 -11.50 4.50 -17.10
C PRO A 18 -11.54 3.80 -15.74
N LEU A 19 -11.31 2.49 -15.70
CA LEU A 19 -11.22 1.71 -14.47
C LEU A 19 -10.07 2.12 -13.55
N LEU A 20 -9.04 2.79 -14.08
CA LEU A 20 -7.95 3.38 -13.29
C LEU A 20 -8.27 4.78 -12.78
N ARG A 21 -9.41 5.38 -13.16
CA ARG A 21 -9.89 6.68 -12.67
C ARG A 21 -11.18 6.52 -11.88
N ARG A 22 -11.03 6.05 -10.64
CA ARG A 22 -12.18 5.80 -9.77
C ARG A 22 -12.40 6.97 -8.81
N PRO A 23 -13.67 7.43 -8.64
CA PRO A 23 -14.00 8.45 -7.65
C PRO A 23 -13.91 7.90 -6.23
N ALA A 24 -13.75 8.80 -5.26
CA ALA A 24 -13.82 8.46 -3.85
C ALA A 24 -15.20 7.87 -3.49
N TYR A 25 -15.22 6.94 -2.54
CA TYR A 25 -16.47 6.42 -2.01
C TYR A 25 -17.11 7.42 -1.04
N PRO A 26 -18.45 7.45 -0.91
CA PRO A 26 -19.10 8.20 0.15
C PRO A 26 -18.72 7.63 1.52
N ASP A 27 -18.22 8.49 2.41
CA ASP A 27 -17.78 8.11 3.75
C ASP A 27 -18.67 8.72 4.84
N SER A 28 -18.84 7.99 5.94
CA SER A 28 -19.50 8.51 7.14
C SER A 28 -18.65 9.60 7.81
N PRO A 29 -19.25 10.52 8.61
CA PRO A 29 -18.49 11.57 9.30
C PRO A 29 -17.33 11.03 10.16
N ARG A 30 -17.56 9.93 10.87
CA ARG A 30 -16.55 9.24 11.69
C ARG A 30 -15.40 8.67 10.84
N ALA A 31 -15.71 8.13 9.66
CA ALA A 31 -14.69 7.62 8.75
C ALA A 31 -13.85 8.77 8.16
N ARG A 32 -14.48 9.91 7.85
CA ARG A 32 -13.78 11.10 7.32
C ARG A 32 -12.78 11.68 8.31
N GLU A 33 -13.16 11.83 9.58
CA GLU A 33 -12.26 12.31 10.64
C GLU A 33 -11.05 11.37 10.84
N ALA A 34 -11.31 10.06 10.84
CA ALA A 34 -10.25 9.06 10.92
C ALA A 34 -9.33 9.10 9.69
N LEU A 35 -9.89 9.30 8.50
CA LEU A 35 -9.14 9.41 7.24
C LEU A 35 -8.23 10.65 7.25
N GLU A 36 -8.75 11.81 7.63
CA GLU A 36 -7.97 13.05 7.78
C GLU A 36 -6.79 12.85 8.74
N THR A 37 -7.04 12.23 9.91
CA THR A 37 -5.99 11.90 10.89
C THR A 37 -4.90 10.99 10.32
N HIS A 38 -5.25 10.02 9.47
CA HIS A 38 -4.27 9.13 8.83
C HIS A 38 -3.50 9.84 7.72
N ILE A 39 -4.17 10.67 6.92
CA ILE A 39 -3.54 11.47 5.86
C ILE A 39 -2.49 12.41 6.45
N ASP A 40 -2.82 13.15 7.51
CA ASP A 40 -1.89 14.08 8.15
C ASP A 40 -0.63 13.37 8.67
N LYS A 41 -0.80 12.22 9.34
CA LYS A 41 0.34 11.40 9.79
C LYS A 41 1.22 10.94 8.63
N LEU A 42 0.64 10.58 7.50
CA LEU A 42 1.40 10.13 6.33
C LEU A 42 2.09 11.28 5.60
N LEU A 43 1.50 12.48 5.63
CA LEU A 43 2.16 13.70 5.17
C LEU A 43 3.35 14.04 6.07
N ASP A 44 3.19 13.96 7.38
CA ASP A 44 4.26 14.22 8.37
C ASP A 44 5.43 13.22 8.24
N LEU A 45 5.12 11.95 7.95
CA LEU A 45 6.12 10.91 7.70
C LEU A 45 6.80 11.05 6.32
N GLY A 46 6.30 11.92 5.44
CA GLY A 46 6.78 12.07 4.07
C GLY A 46 6.41 10.91 3.15
N ALA A 47 5.50 10.02 3.58
CA ALA A 47 5.01 8.88 2.80
C ALA A 47 3.96 9.30 1.75
N LEU A 48 3.25 10.41 1.99
CA LEU A 48 2.32 11.02 1.04
C LEU A 48 2.74 12.44 0.69
N ARG A 49 2.30 12.91 -0.48
CA ARG A 49 2.47 14.29 -0.95
C ARG A 49 1.19 14.77 -1.61
N LYS A 50 0.85 16.05 -1.41
CA LYS A 50 -0.24 16.69 -2.16
C LYS A 50 0.18 16.87 -3.63
N VAL A 51 -0.70 16.49 -4.54
CA VAL A 51 -0.50 16.71 -5.98
C VAL A 51 -0.58 18.21 -6.28
N GLY A 52 0.38 18.74 -7.04
CA GLY A 52 0.39 20.15 -7.44
C GLY A 52 -0.72 20.48 -8.45
N HIS A 53 -1.13 21.76 -8.51
CA HIS A 53 -2.18 22.21 -9.43
C HIS A 53 -1.88 21.94 -10.91
N ASN A 54 -0.59 21.87 -11.28
CA ASN A 54 -0.13 21.64 -12.64
C ASN A 54 0.19 20.16 -12.93
N GLU A 55 -0.03 19.25 -11.97
CA GLU A 55 0.21 17.82 -12.15
C GLU A 55 -1.08 17.12 -12.56
N GLU A 56 -1.09 16.55 -13.77
CA GLU A 56 -2.21 15.73 -14.22
C GLU A 56 -2.18 14.37 -13.52
N VAL A 57 -3.26 14.05 -12.80
CA VAL A 57 -3.45 12.73 -12.19
C VAL A 57 -4.21 11.84 -13.16
N GLU A 58 -3.49 10.95 -13.81
CA GLU A 58 -4.10 10.02 -14.75
C GLU A 58 -4.74 8.79 -14.08
N VAL A 59 -4.34 8.47 -12.85
CA VAL A 59 -4.77 7.27 -12.09
C VAL A 59 -5.22 7.68 -10.69
N THR A 60 -6.43 7.29 -10.31
CA THR A 60 -7.01 7.54 -8.98
C THR A 60 -7.61 6.26 -8.41
N THR A 61 -7.26 5.98 -7.16
CA THR A 61 -7.78 4.84 -6.40
C THR A 61 -8.52 5.34 -5.16
N PRO A 62 -9.77 4.92 -4.93
CA PRO A 62 -10.48 5.29 -3.72
C PRO A 62 -9.85 4.61 -2.50
N VAL A 63 -9.93 5.31 -1.39
CA VAL A 63 -9.48 4.85 -0.08
C VAL A 63 -10.70 4.72 0.83
N THR A 64 -10.69 3.73 1.71
CA THR A 64 -11.74 3.53 2.71
C THR A 64 -11.13 3.27 4.09
N ILE A 65 -11.92 3.51 5.14
CA ILE A 65 -11.55 3.22 6.52
C ILE A 65 -12.18 1.90 6.95
N THR A 66 -11.35 1.00 7.48
CA THR A 66 -11.80 -0.21 8.16
C THR A 66 -11.51 -0.11 9.65
N TRP A 67 -12.42 -0.61 10.48
CA TRP A 67 -12.31 -0.57 11.94
C TRP A 67 -12.04 -1.96 12.48
N HIS A 68 -11.06 -2.08 13.37
CA HIS A 68 -10.75 -3.33 14.06
C HIS A 68 -10.23 -3.05 15.47
N ASN A 69 -10.89 -3.59 16.49
CA ASN A 69 -10.58 -3.34 17.91
C ASN A 69 -10.41 -1.84 18.22
N ASP A 70 -11.38 -1.04 17.81
CA ASP A 70 -11.40 0.44 17.93
C ASP A 70 -10.26 1.20 17.24
N LYS A 71 -9.40 0.50 16.50
CA LYS A 71 -8.36 1.10 15.67
C LYS A 71 -8.85 1.22 14.23
N SER A 72 -8.73 2.42 13.67
CA SER A 72 -8.99 2.67 12.25
C SER A 72 -7.76 2.33 11.41
N ARG A 73 -7.99 1.77 10.22
CA ARG A 73 -6.97 1.48 9.20
C ARG A 73 -7.42 2.06 7.88
N MET A 74 -6.52 2.80 7.24
CA MET A 74 -6.69 3.31 5.88
C MET A 74 -6.36 2.22 4.86
N VAL A 75 -7.27 1.94 3.92
CA VAL A 75 -7.13 0.87 2.92
C VAL A 75 -7.44 1.42 1.53
N GLY A 76 -6.47 1.33 0.62
CA GLY A 76 -6.66 1.68 -0.80
C GLY A 76 -7.23 0.51 -1.61
N ASP A 77 -8.25 0.76 -2.43
CA ASP A 77 -8.84 -0.24 -3.32
C ASP A 77 -8.00 -0.42 -4.61
N LEU A 78 -6.86 -1.08 -4.47
CA LEU A 78 -5.90 -1.29 -5.57
C LEU A 78 -6.32 -2.41 -6.55
N LYS A 79 -7.55 -2.95 -6.48
CA LYS A 79 -7.97 -4.07 -7.33
C LYS A 79 -7.88 -3.77 -8.83
N ALA A 80 -8.32 -2.57 -9.21
CA ALA A 80 -8.22 -2.12 -10.60
C ALA A 80 -6.76 -1.97 -11.02
N LEU A 81 -5.93 -1.33 -10.18
CA LEU A 81 -4.50 -1.17 -10.44
C LEU A 81 -3.81 -2.53 -10.61
N ASN A 82 -4.07 -3.47 -9.70
CA ASN A 82 -3.47 -4.82 -9.70
C ASN A 82 -3.79 -5.64 -10.97
N THR A 83 -4.90 -5.36 -11.65
CA THR A 83 -5.23 -6.02 -12.93
C THR A 83 -4.31 -5.55 -14.06
N TYR A 84 -3.80 -4.32 -13.94
CA TYR A 84 -2.94 -3.69 -14.93
C TYR A 84 -1.47 -3.67 -14.54
N THR A 85 -1.11 -4.09 -13.32
CA THR A 85 0.28 -4.18 -12.88
C THR A 85 0.91 -5.51 -13.29
N ILE A 86 2.12 -5.48 -13.84
CA ILE A 86 2.92 -6.68 -14.10
C ILE A 86 3.43 -7.22 -12.76
N PRO A 87 3.12 -8.48 -12.37
CA PRO A 87 3.57 -9.02 -11.10
C PRO A 87 5.10 -9.20 -11.07
N ASP A 88 5.78 -8.50 -10.16
CA ASP A 88 7.18 -8.77 -9.85
C ASP A 88 7.29 -10.03 -8.99
N ARG A 89 7.62 -11.15 -9.63
CA ARG A 89 7.79 -12.45 -8.98
C ARG A 89 9.26 -12.67 -8.63
N GLY A 90 9.75 -11.93 -7.64
CA GLY A 90 10.99 -12.29 -6.95
C GLY A 90 10.87 -13.69 -6.33
N PRO A 91 11.97 -14.47 -6.23
CA PRO A 91 11.92 -15.79 -5.63
C PRO A 91 11.58 -15.68 -4.14
N ILE A 92 10.36 -16.06 -3.77
CA ILE A 92 9.99 -16.24 -2.37
C ILE A 92 10.68 -17.52 -1.89
N PRO A 93 11.48 -17.47 -0.81
CA PRO A 93 12.16 -18.65 -0.28
C PRO A 93 11.14 -19.73 0.11
N ARG A 94 11.43 -20.99 -0.22
CA ARG A 94 10.52 -22.09 0.09
C ARG A 94 10.52 -22.32 1.60
N ILE A 95 9.33 -22.50 2.18
CA ILE A 95 9.13 -22.72 3.62
C ILE A 95 10.05 -23.82 4.18
N HIS A 96 10.28 -24.89 3.41
CA HIS A 96 11.12 -26.03 3.83
C HIS A 96 12.61 -25.68 3.96
N GLU A 97 13.12 -24.78 3.11
CA GLU A 97 14.51 -24.32 3.16
C GLU A 97 14.73 -23.48 4.41
N THR A 98 13.76 -22.60 4.73
CA THR A 98 13.76 -21.78 5.94
C THR A 98 13.66 -22.63 7.21
N LEU A 99 12.79 -23.66 7.24
CA LEU A 99 12.63 -24.59 8.37
C LEU A 99 13.90 -25.40 8.64
N THR A 100 14.60 -25.83 7.59
CA THR A 100 15.85 -26.60 7.73
C THR A 100 16.98 -25.76 8.32
N GLN A 101 16.97 -24.45 8.06
CA GLN A 101 17.92 -23.52 8.69
C GLN A 101 17.56 -23.26 10.16
N LEU A 102 16.26 -23.14 10.47
CA LEU A 102 15.76 -22.96 11.83
C LEU A 102 16.00 -24.16 12.75
N SER A 103 15.96 -25.39 12.23
CA SER A 103 16.14 -26.61 13.05
C SER A 103 17.53 -26.75 13.68
N LYS A 104 18.53 -26.03 13.17
CA LYS A 104 19.89 -26.00 13.71
C LYS A 104 20.08 -24.91 14.78
N ALA A 105 19.11 -24.03 14.98
CA ALA A 105 19.21 -22.93 15.94
C ALA A 105 18.87 -23.40 17.37
N LYS A 106 19.69 -23.00 18.35
CA LYS A 106 19.43 -23.26 19.78
C LYS A 106 18.44 -22.27 20.42
N LEU A 107 18.26 -21.11 19.80
CA LEU A 107 17.37 -20.04 20.29
C LEU A 107 16.72 -19.37 19.09
N ILE A 108 15.40 -19.14 19.16
CA ILE A 108 14.63 -18.48 18.10
C ILE A 108 14.03 -17.21 18.69
N ASN A 109 14.38 -16.07 18.11
CA ASN A 109 13.78 -14.77 18.45
C ASN A 109 12.96 -14.29 17.26
N SER A 110 11.71 -13.88 17.51
CA SER A 110 10.83 -13.28 16.52
C SER A 110 10.71 -11.78 16.79
N MET A 111 11.03 -10.96 15.79
CA MET A 111 10.85 -9.51 15.83
C MET A 111 9.90 -9.11 14.71
N ASP A 112 8.87 -8.35 15.06
CA ASP A 112 7.93 -7.80 14.09
C ASP A 112 8.29 -6.34 13.78
N ALA A 113 8.52 -6.05 12.49
CA ALA A 113 8.67 -4.69 12.02
C ALA A 113 7.28 -4.06 11.84
N LEU A 114 6.74 -3.50 12.93
CA LEU A 114 5.38 -2.95 13.03
C LEU A 114 4.98 -1.93 11.93
N LYS A 115 5.94 -1.39 11.17
CA LYS A 115 5.74 -0.36 10.13
C LYS A 115 6.63 -0.56 8.89
N GLY A 116 6.94 -1.80 8.49
CA GLY A 116 7.85 -2.06 7.37
C GLY A 116 7.37 -1.63 5.97
N LEU A 117 6.17 -1.05 5.83
CA LEU A 117 5.54 -0.67 4.56
C LEU A 117 5.34 0.85 4.38
N TYR A 118 5.73 1.67 5.35
CA TYR A 118 5.63 3.14 5.29
C TYR A 118 6.99 3.78 5.07
#